data_AF-A0A5C6LTC3-F1
#
_entry.id   AF-A0A5C6LTC3-F1
#
_cell.length_a   1.000
_cell.length_b   1.000
_cell.length_c   1.000
_cell.angle_alpha   90.00
_cell.angle_beta   90.00
_cell.angle_gamma   90.00
#
_symmetry.space_group_name_H-M   'P 1'
#
loop_
_entity.id
_entity.type
_entity.pdbx_description
1 polymer ?
#
loop_
_entity_poly.entity_id
_entity_poly.type
_entity_poly.pdbx_seq_one_letter_code
_entity_poly.pdbx_strand_id
1 'polypeptide(L)' 'MTFDATTGTWTANPVAIKGSGGFKFRANKGWTLNYGPTDGKLVQDGGNISAPGGVAGNYKVVLNLSQAGNYTYTLTKL' A
#
# COMPACT_ATOMS: atom_id res chain seq x y z
N MET A 1 -9.34 -2.62 -3.34
CA MET A 1 -9.42 -1.29 -2.69
C MET A 1 -10.59 -0.55 -3.32
N THR A 2 -11.22 0.35 -2.57
CA THR A 2 -12.33 1.20 -3.03
C THR A 2 -11.82 2.64 -3.07
N PHE A 3 -12.06 3.33 -4.19
CA PHE A 3 -11.71 4.74 -4.33
C PHE A 3 -12.75 5.62 -3.65
N ASP A 4 -12.28 6.59 -2.88
CA ASP A 4 -13.08 7.68 -2.32
C ASP A 4 -12.71 8.98 -3.04
N ALA A 5 -13.67 9.51 -3.80
CA ALA A 5 -13.49 10.73 -4.58
C ALA A 5 -13.36 12.00 -3.71
N THR A 6 -13.84 11.98 -2.46
CA THR A 6 -13.75 13.13 -1.55
C THR A 6 -12.32 13.33 -1.08
N THR A 7 -11.65 12.23 -0.72
CA THR A 7 -10.27 12.25 -0.22
C THR A 7 -9.23 12.03 -1.31
N GLY A 8 -9.65 11.54 -2.48
CA GLY A 8 -8.74 11.14 -3.56
C GLY A 8 -7.91 9.91 -3.21
N THR A 9 -8.39 9.04 -2.31
CA THR A 9 -7.64 7.89 -1.80
C THR A 9 -8.31 6.55 -2.09
N TRP A 10 -7.50 5.50 -2.15
CA TRP A 10 -7.94 4.11 -2.24
C TRP A 10 -7.84 3.46 -0.86
N THR A 11 -8.95 2.91 -0.36
CA THR A 11 -8.99 2.23 0.94
C THR A 11 -9.25 0.73 0.78
N ALA A 12 -8.59 -0.09 1.59
CA ALA A 12 -8.99 -1.47 1.86
C ALA A 12 -9.01 -1.71 3.38
N ASN A 13 -10.10 -2.29 3.87
CA ASN A 13 -10.33 -2.51 5.28
C ASN A 13 -11.34 -3.65 5.48
N PRO A 14 -10.99 -4.77 6.13
CA PRO A 14 -9.66 -5.16 6.62
C PRO A 14 -8.75 -5.75 5.53
N VAL A 15 -7.43 -5.69 5.73
CA VAL A 15 -6.42 -6.44 4.96
C VAL A 15 -5.56 -7.27 5.91
N ALA A 16 -5.52 -8.59 5.70
CA ALA A 16 -4.62 -9.47 6.44
C ALA A 16 -3.17 -9.31 5.91
N ILE A 17 -2.27 -8.82 6.76
CA ILE A 17 -0.86 -8.62 6.46
C ILE A 17 -0.02 -9.57 7.33
N LYS A 18 0.93 -10.28 6.69
CA LYS A 18 1.89 -11.16 7.37
C LYS A 18 3.00 -10.34 7.99
N GLY A 19 3.55 -10.81 9.11
CA GLY A 19 4.70 -10.17 9.77
C GLY A 19 6.00 -10.20 8.94
N SER A 20 6.09 -11.12 7.97
CA SER A 20 7.24 -11.28 7.07
C SER A 20 6.80 -11.50 5.62
N GLY A 21 7.76 -11.40 4.69
CA GLY A 21 7.54 -11.63 3.25
C GLY A 21 7.06 -10.41 2.46
N GLY A 22 6.43 -9.45 3.14
CA GLY A 22 5.99 -8.18 2.57
C GLY A 22 4.96 -8.30 1.44
N PHE A 23 4.57 -7.16 0.87
CA PHE A 23 3.58 -7.09 -0.22
C PHE A 23 3.82 -5.87 -1.11
N LYS A 24 3.05 -5.76 -2.21
CA LYS A 24 3.02 -4.57 -3.06
C LYS A 24 1.59 -4.13 -3.36
N PHE A 25 1.41 -2.85 -3.65
CA PHE A 25 0.18 -2.38 -4.31
C PHE A 25 0.25 -2.78 -5.78
N ARG A 26 -0.83 -3.35 -6.31
CA ARG A 26 -0.87 -3.89 -7.68
C ARG A 26 -2.20 -3.57 -8.34
N ALA A 27 -2.14 -3.02 -9.55
CA ALA A 27 -3.34 -2.83 -10.36
C ALA A 27 -3.76 -4.16 -10.99
N ASN A 28 -5.07 -4.42 -11.04
CA ASN A 28 -5.67 -5.54 -11.78
C ASN A 28 -5.06 -6.92 -11.48
N LYS A 29 -4.52 -7.10 -10.26
CA LYS A 29 -3.80 -8.31 -9.82
C LYS A 29 -2.53 -8.63 -10.65
N GLY A 30 -2.13 -7.73 -11.55
CA GLY A 30 -0.94 -7.87 -12.40
C GLY A 30 0.31 -7.26 -11.78
N TRP A 31 1.45 -7.48 -12.44
CA TRP A 31 2.74 -6.88 -12.06
C TRP A 31 3.13 -5.69 -12.92
N THR A 32 2.46 -5.45 -14.06
CA THR A 32 2.76 -4.33 -14.95
C THR A 32 2.74 -2.98 -14.24
N LEU A 33 1.79 -2.78 -13.33
CA LEU A 33 1.67 -1.58 -12.51
C LEU A 33 1.66 -1.98 -11.04
N ASN A 34 2.86 -2.05 -10.46
CA ASN A 34 3.08 -2.39 -9.07
C ASN A 34 3.91 -1.32 -8.37
N TYR A 35 3.56 -1.04 -7.11
CA TYR A 35 4.18 0.02 -6.34
C TYR A 35 4.68 -0.50 -5.01
N GLY A 36 5.87 -0.05 -4.64
CA GLY A 36 6.58 -0.40 -3.42
C GLY A 36 7.59 0.68 -3.02
N PRO A 37 8.17 0.59 -1.80
CA PRO A 37 9.10 1.60 -1.31
C PRO A 37 10.46 1.52 -1.99
N THR A 38 11.00 2.68 -2.34
CA THR A 38 12.42 2.92 -2.64
C THR A 38 12.80 4.25 -2.00
N ASP A 39 13.83 4.26 -1.15
CA ASP A 39 14.32 5.47 -0.45
C ASP A 39 13.22 6.31 0.19
N GLY A 40 12.26 5.63 0.85
CA GLY A 40 11.16 6.27 1.57
C GLY A 40 9.99 6.76 0.70
N LYS A 41 10.04 6.61 -0.63
CA LYS A 41 8.96 6.96 -1.55
C LYS A 41 8.31 5.72 -2.16
N LEU A 42 7.03 5.82 -2.50
CA LEU A 42 6.35 4.78 -3.24
C LEU A 42 6.59 4.97 -4.75
N VAL A 43 7.30 4.03 -5.38
CA VAL A 43 7.66 4.08 -6.80
C VAL A 43 7.22 2.80 -7.51
N GLN A 44 7.06 2.90 -8.83
CA GLN A 44 6.80 1.72 -9.64
C GLN A 44 7.99 0.76 -9.54
N ASP A 45 7.72 -0.53 -9.43
CA ASP A 45 8.73 -1.59 -9.30
C ASP A 45 9.64 -1.49 -8.05
N GLY A 46 9.30 -0.62 -7.08
CA GLY A 46 10.03 -0.50 -5.81
C GLY A 46 10.01 -1.79 -4.96
N GLY A 47 10.64 -1.78 -3.79
CA GLY A 47 10.75 -2.96 -2.92
C GLY A 47 9.42 -3.54 -2.41
N ASN A 48 9.49 -4.54 -1.52
CA ASN A 48 8.30 -5.02 -0.81
C ASN A 48 7.98 -4.10 0.39
N ILE A 49 6.70 -3.82 0.60
CA ILE A 49 6.18 -3.16 1.80
C ILE A 49 6.13 -4.19 2.93
N SER A 50 6.79 -3.90 4.04
CA SER A 50 6.76 -4.72 5.25
C SER A 50 5.63 -4.30 6.18
N ALA A 51 5.16 -5.24 7.01
CA ALA A 51 4.25 -4.90 8.09
C ALA A 51 4.93 -3.96 9.10
N PRO A 52 4.22 -2.96 9.66
CA PRO A 52 4.77 -2.09 10.69
C PRO A 52 5.29 -2.93 11.87
N GLY A 53 6.57 -2.78 12.21
CA GLY A 53 7.24 -3.55 13.28
C GLY A 53 7.30 -5.06 13.04
N GLY A 54 7.08 -5.55 11.82
CA GLY A 54 7.01 -6.99 11.53
C GLY A 54 5.80 -7.69 12.17
N VAL A 55 4.78 -6.94 12.56
CA VAL A 55 3.63 -7.48 13.29
C VAL A 55 2.57 -7.97 12.31
N ALA A 56 2.16 -9.24 12.43
CA ALA A 56 1.04 -9.76 11.65
C ALA A 56 -0.30 -9.23 12.19
N GLY A 57 -1.31 -9.13 11.32
CA GLY A 57 -2.66 -8.75 11.72
C GLY A 57 -3.51 -8.22 10.58
N ASN A 58 -4.72 -7.77 10.93
CA ASN A 58 -5.57 -7.03 10.02
C ASN A 58 -5.25 -5.54 10.11
N TYR A 59 -5.18 -4.89 8.96
CA TYR A 59 -4.88 -3.46 8.85
C TYR A 59 -5.93 -2.77 8.00
N LYS A 60 -6.23 -1.52 8.33
CA LYS A 60 -6.75 -0.54 7.37
C LYS A 60 -5.58 -0.04 6.54
N VAL A 61 -5.74 -0.13 5.22
CA VAL A 61 -4.74 0.32 4.25
C VAL A 61 -5.33 1.46 3.44
N VAL A 62 -4.62 2.60 3.41
CA VAL A 62 -4.98 3.76 2.59
C VAL A 62 -3.82 4.05 1.63
N LEU A 63 -4.12 4.16 0.35
CA LEU A 63 -3.18 4.49 -0.71
C LEU A 63 -3.59 5.82 -1.36
N ASN A 64 -2.65 6.74 -1.48
CA ASN A 64 -2.85 8.04 -2.12
C ASN A 64 -1.95 8.18 -3.34
N LEU A 65 -2.57 8.27 -4.51
CA LEU A 65 -1.91 8.42 -5.81
C LEU A 65 -2.18 9.80 -6.45
N SER A 66 -2.72 10.78 -5.70
CA SER A 66 -3.15 12.06 -6.26
C SER A 66 -2.00 12.99 -6.65
N GLN A 67 -0.81 12.79 -6.08
CA GLN A 67 0.39 13.57 -6.39
C GLN A 67 1.39 12.72 -7.18
N ALA A 68 1.42 12.90 -8.50
CA ALA A 68 2.36 12.21 -9.37
C ALA A 68 3.81 12.41 -8.90
N GLY A 69 4.57 11.32 -8.77
CA GLY A 69 5.94 11.33 -8.24
C GLY A 69 6.06 11.43 -6.71
N ASN A 70 4.95 11.61 -5.99
CA ASN A 70 4.90 11.67 -4.53
C ASN A 70 3.75 10.84 -3.95
N TYR A 71 3.69 9.58 -4.35
CA TYR A 71 2.68 8.64 -3.86
C TYR A 71 2.97 8.21 -2.44
N THR A 72 1.92 8.07 -1.64
CA THR A 72 2.00 7.74 -0.22
C THR A 72 0.99 6.67 0.18
N TYR A 73 1.22 6.02 1.31
CA TYR A 73 0.26 5.07 1.88
C TYR A 73 0.35 5.07 3.40
N THR A 74 -0.68 4.57 4.06
CA THR A 74 -0.70 4.31 5.51
C THR A 74 -1.19 2.89 5.80
N LEU A 75 -0.65 2.32 6.87
CA LEU A 75 -1.05 1.04 7.44
C LEU A 75 -1.43 1.28 8.91
N THR A 76 -2.71 1.12 9.23
CA THR A 76 -3.21 1.26 10.60
C THR A 76 -3.71 -0.10 11.07
N LYS A 77 -3.10 -0.64 12.12
CA LYS A 77 -3.52 -1.94 12.68
C LYS A 77 -4.93 -1.82 13.26
N LEU A 78 -5.76 -2.83 13.03
CA LEU A 78 -7.10 -2.97 13.62
C LEU A 78 -7.07 -3.72 14.95
#